data_AF-A0A7C4ZQU4-F1
#
_entry.id   AF-A0A7C4ZQU4-F1
#
_cell.length_a   1.000
_cell.length_b   1.000
_cell.length_c   1.000
_cell.angle_alpha   90.00
_cell.angle_beta   90.00
_cell.angle_gamma   90.00
#
_symmetry.space_group_name_H-M   'P 1'
#
loop_
_entity.id
_entity.type
_entity.pdbx_description
1 polymer ?
#
loop_
_entity_poly.entity_id
_entity_poly.type
_entity_poly.pdbx_seq_one_letter_code
_entity_poly.pdbx_strand_id
1 'polypeptide(L)'
;DFDGNWKIEAELKPGTYRYKLLAIGADGSSRTQELVVNVESEYKIIEVDTIDMSKSGSCLLALKPRSTSNFKLVTDTLNKLQIVGQARISLKIGEKIKFEAQGVIAEIVSFLTQRFEECIERYGTLLETPEYSGEIGLSEPVTIDTRIISNLRPLNKKAIFVLQVKE
;
A
#
# COMPACT_ATOMS: atom_id res chain seq x y z
N ASP A 1 45.98 0.67 -30.58
CA ASP A 1 44.98 1.11 -29.61
C ASP A 1 43.64 0.44 -29.89
N PHE A 2 43.34 -0.62 -29.14
CA PHE A 2 42.04 -1.29 -29.18
C PHE A 2 41.14 -0.59 -28.16
N ASP A 3 40.59 0.55 -28.54
CA ASP A 3 39.60 1.26 -27.72
C ASP A 3 38.26 0.54 -27.85
N GLY A 4 38.17 -0.62 -27.21
CA GLY A 4 36.97 -1.46 -27.11
C GLY A 4 35.93 -0.81 -26.21
N ASN A 5 35.34 0.29 -26.66
CA ASN A 5 34.24 0.95 -25.99
C ASN A 5 32.93 0.26 -26.38
N TRP A 6 32.26 -0.35 -25.41
CA TRP A 6 30.93 -0.93 -25.57
C TRP A 6 29.90 -0.05 -24.86
N LYS A 7 28.80 0.26 -25.56
CA LYS A 7 27.67 1.00 -25.00
C LYS A 7 26.51 0.02 -24.81
N ILE A 8 26.00 -0.02 -23.58
CA ILE A 8 24.85 -0.85 -23.21
C ILE A 8 23.75 0.11 -22.77
N GLU A 9 22.56 -0.04 -23.34
CA GLU A 9 21.38 0.71 -22.92
C GLU A 9 20.71 -0.04 -21.76
N ALA A 10 20.50 0.65 -20.65
CA ALA A 10 19.81 0.11 -19.49
C ALA A 10 18.29 0.34 -19.63
N GLU A 11 17.49 -0.56 -19.05
CA GLU A 11 16.05 -0.35 -18.96
C GLU A 11 15.79 0.79 -17.96
N LEU A 12 15.02 1.82 -18.34
CA LEU A 12 14.78 3.00 -17.49
C LEU A 12 13.59 2.84 -16.53
N LYS A 13 13.04 1.63 -16.41
CA LYS A 13 11.97 1.38 -15.43
C LYS A 13 12.59 1.28 -14.04
N PRO A 14 11.94 1.81 -12.99
CA PRO A 14 12.46 1.69 -11.64
C PRO A 14 12.67 0.23 -11.23
N GLY A 15 13.83 -0.06 -10.63
CA GLY A 15 14.20 -1.41 -10.23
C GLY A 15 15.70 -1.64 -10.15
N THR A 16 16.07 -2.80 -9.62
CA THR A 16 17.45 -3.28 -9.60
C THR A 16 17.65 -4.30 -10.70
N TYR A 17 18.57 -3.98 -11.62
CA TYR A 17 18.93 -4.81 -12.76
C TYR A 17 20.31 -5.41 -12.56
N ARG A 18 20.45 -6.69 -12.87
CA ARG A 18 21.74 -7.39 -12.86
C ARG A 18 22.09 -7.79 -14.28
N TYR A 19 23.15 -7.20 -14.82
CA TYR A 19 23.68 -7.53 -16.12
C TYR A 19 24.91 -8.42 -15.95
N LYS A 20 24.88 -9.58 -16.62
CA LYS A 20 26.05 -10.46 -16.72
C LYS A 20 26.75 -10.18 -18.04
N LEU A 21 27.91 -9.55 -17.98
CA LEU A 21 28.73 -9.21 -19.13
C LEU A 21 29.69 -10.37 -19.41
N LEU A 22 29.62 -10.96 -20.60
CA LEU A 22 30.52 -12.02 -21.05
C LEU A 22 31.36 -11.48 -22.22
N ALA A 23 32.67 -11.38 -22.01
CA ALA A 23 33.62 -11.08 -23.07
C ALA A 23 34.26 -12.38 -23.57
N ILE A 24 34.31 -12.57 -24.89
CA ILE A 24 34.92 -13.73 -25.55
C ILE A 24 36.02 -13.23 -26.49
N GLY A 25 37.25 -13.69 -26.30
CA GLY A 25 38.40 -13.40 -27.15
C GLY A 25 38.39 -14.25 -28.42
N ALA A 26 39.08 -13.78 -29.47
CA ALA A 26 39.23 -14.53 -30.72
C ALA A 26 39.98 -15.87 -30.53
N ASP A 27 40.74 -16.00 -29.43
CA ASP A 27 41.42 -17.22 -28.99
C ASP A 27 40.51 -18.19 -28.20
N GLY A 28 39.23 -17.87 -28.05
CA GLY A 28 38.26 -18.67 -27.28
C GLY A 28 38.33 -18.45 -25.77
N SER A 29 39.21 -17.57 -25.27
CA SER A 29 39.21 -17.19 -23.86
C SER A 29 37.96 -16.41 -23.51
N SER A 30 37.46 -16.51 -22.27
CA SER A 30 36.32 -15.70 -21.83
C SER A 30 36.50 -15.13 -20.43
N ARG A 31 35.88 -13.96 -20.19
CA ARG A 31 35.77 -13.32 -18.88
C ARG A 31 34.34 -12.89 -18.64
N THR A 32 33.88 -13.07 -17.41
CA THR A 32 32.56 -12.64 -16.97
C THR A 32 32.67 -11.57 -15.89
N GLN A 33 31.82 -10.55 -15.97
CA GLN A 33 31.65 -9.56 -14.91
C GLN A 33 30.16 -9.31 -14.65
N GLU A 34 29.80 -9.03 -13.40
CA GLU A 34 28.47 -8.58 -13.02
C GLU A 34 28.43 -7.06 -12.87
N LEU A 35 27.41 -6.45 -13.46
CA LEU A 35 27.08 -5.04 -13.28
C LEU A 35 25.69 -4.95 -12.65
N VAL A 36 25.60 -4.26 -11.51
CA VAL A 36 24.32 -3.97 -10.85
C VAL A 36 23.96 -2.52 -11.14
N VAL A 37 22.78 -2.31 -11.74
CA VAL A 37 22.24 -0.98 -12.05
C VAL A 37 20.98 -0.79 -11.21
N ASN A 38 20.95 0.30 -10.45
CA ASN A 38 19.76 0.71 -9.70
C ASN A 38 19.12 1.89 -10.43
N VAL A 39 17.87 1.73 -10.84
CA VAL A 39 17.05 2.78 -11.42
C VAL A 39 16.07 3.24 -10.35
N GLU A 40 16.27 4.45 -9.86
CA GLU A 40 15.41 5.06 -8.86
C GLU A 40 14.08 5.49 -9.47
N SER A 41 13.00 5.41 -8.69
CA SER A 41 11.69 5.94 -9.07
C SER A 41 11.63 7.42 -8.71
N GLU A 42 11.12 8.27 -9.60
CA GLU A 42 10.76 9.67 -9.26
C GLU A 42 9.65 9.76 -8.21
N TYR A 43 9.05 8.64 -7.85
CA TYR A 43 7.97 8.56 -6.88
C TYR A 43 8.36 7.69 -5.68
N LYS A 44 8.06 8.17 -4.48
CA LYS A 44 8.18 7.41 -3.23
C LYS A 44 6.82 7.19 -2.58
N ILE A 45 6.71 6.08 -1.85
CA ILE A 45 5.54 5.80 -1.01
C ILE A 45 5.81 6.34 0.39
N ILE A 46 4.89 7.17 0.89
CA ILE A 46 4.91 7.71 2.25
C ILE A 46 3.62 7.33 2.99
N GLU A 47 3.73 7.20 4.30
CA GLU A 47 2.60 7.01 5.20
C GLU A 47 2.40 8.28 6.02
N VAL A 48 1.19 8.83 6.00
CA VAL A 48 0.85 10.05 6.75
C VAL A 48 -0.42 9.86 7.55
N ASP A 49 -0.48 10.48 8.73
CA ASP A 49 -1.67 10.43 9.60
C ASP A 49 -2.73 11.48 9.26
N THR A 50 -2.36 12.46 8.45
CA THR A 50 -3.17 13.63 8.16
C THR A 50 -3.07 13.98 6.68
N ILE A 51 -4.22 14.25 6.08
CA ILE A 51 -4.35 14.79 4.74
C ILE A 51 -4.81 16.24 4.78
N ASP A 52 -4.14 17.08 4.01
CA ASP A 52 -4.42 18.50 3.81
C ASP A 52 -3.96 18.94 2.41
N MET A 53 -4.07 20.25 2.12
CA MET A 53 -3.72 20.81 0.81
C MET A 53 -2.25 20.61 0.42
N SER A 54 -1.34 20.39 1.37
CA SER A 54 0.08 20.08 1.05
C SER A 54 0.26 18.74 0.33
N LYS A 55 -0.77 17.87 0.37
CA LYS A 55 -0.78 16.55 -0.28
C LYS A 55 -1.51 16.56 -1.62
N SER A 56 -1.99 17.71 -2.09
CA SER A 56 -2.62 17.84 -3.40
C SER A 56 -1.66 17.41 -4.51
N GLY A 57 -2.16 16.71 -5.52
CA GLY A 57 -1.39 16.15 -6.63
C GLY A 57 -0.67 14.83 -6.33
N SER A 58 -0.65 14.38 -5.07
CA SER A 58 -0.16 13.03 -4.71
C SER A 58 -1.21 11.97 -5.06
N CYS A 59 -0.80 10.71 -5.23
CA CYS A 59 -1.73 9.60 -5.46
C CYS A 59 -1.99 8.84 -4.17
N LEU A 60 -3.26 8.72 -3.76
CA LEU A 60 -3.67 7.83 -2.68
C LEU A 60 -3.70 6.39 -3.20
N LEU A 61 -3.00 5.50 -2.49
CA LEU A 61 -2.91 4.08 -2.84
C LEU A 61 -3.73 3.19 -1.91
N ALA A 62 -3.71 3.51 -0.61
CA ALA A 62 -4.38 2.73 0.41
C ALA A 62 -4.68 3.56 1.65
N LEU A 63 -5.57 3.04 2.49
CA LEU A 63 -5.89 3.57 3.80
C LEU A 63 -5.73 2.44 4.82
N LYS A 64 -5.03 2.70 5.92
CA LYS A 64 -4.92 1.77 7.06
C LYS A 64 -5.71 2.33 8.23
N PRO A 65 -6.98 1.92 8.42
CA PRO A 65 -7.76 2.36 9.56
C PRO A 65 -7.10 1.88 10.86
N ARG A 66 -7.36 2.55 11.99
CA ARG A 66 -6.73 2.20 13.28
C ARG A 66 -7.56 1.27 14.16
N SER A 67 -8.81 1.04 13.79
CA SER A 67 -9.75 0.18 14.49
C SER A 67 -10.84 -0.32 13.53
N THR A 68 -11.68 -1.24 13.99
CA THR A 68 -12.89 -1.70 13.29
C THR A 68 -13.86 -0.55 13.01
N SER A 69 -14.07 0.35 13.96
CA SER A 69 -14.99 1.48 13.77
C SER A 69 -14.40 2.48 12.78
N ASN A 70 -13.07 2.65 12.78
CA ASN A 70 -12.39 3.45 11.76
C ASN A 70 -12.43 2.77 10.38
N PHE A 71 -12.39 1.45 10.32
CA PHE A 71 -12.52 0.69 9.07
C PHE A 71 -13.87 0.98 8.41
N LYS A 72 -14.96 0.95 9.18
CA LYS A 72 -16.28 1.36 8.70
C LYS A 72 -16.28 2.80 8.16
N LEU A 73 -15.75 3.75 8.92
CA LEU A 73 -15.70 5.17 8.50
C LEU A 73 -14.93 5.36 7.20
N VAL A 74 -13.80 4.64 7.04
CA VAL A 74 -13.01 4.66 5.82
C VAL A 74 -13.83 4.11 4.65
N THR A 75 -14.44 2.93 4.80
CA THR A 75 -15.27 2.32 3.77
C THR A 75 -16.45 3.21 3.37
N ASP A 76 -17.17 3.80 4.32
CA ASP A 76 -18.30 4.70 4.04
C ASP A 76 -17.82 5.95 3.28
N THR A 77 -16.63 6.46 3.60
CA THR A 77 -16.02 7.61 2.90
C THR A 77 -15.63 7.26 1.47
N LEU A 78 -15.02 6.09 1.26
CA LEU A 78 -14.66 5.59 -0.07
C LEU A 78 -15.91 5.36 -0.94
N ASN A 79 -16.96 4.77 -0.37
CA ASN A 79 -18.24 4.55 -1.05
C ASN A 79 -18.87 5.89 -1.49
N LYS A 80 -18.86 6.90 -0.61
CA LYS A 80 -19.34 8.26 -0.95
C LYS A 80 -18.54 8.88 -2.09
N LEU A 81 -17.24 8.58 -2.17
CA LEU A 81 -16.36 9.01 -3.26
C LEU A 81 -16.46 8.12 -4.51
N GLN A 82 -17.25 7.04 -4.46
CA GLN A 82 -17.35 6.01 -5.51
C GLN A 82 -16.00 5.34 -5.82
N ILE A 83 -15.14 5.22 -4.80
CA ILE A 83 -13.83 4.57 -4.91
C ILE A 83 -13.96 3.13 -4.42
N VAL A 84 -13.57 2.18 -5.28
CA VAL A 84 -13.55 0.76 -4.94
C VAL A 84 -12.21 0.39 -4.29
N GLY A 85 -12.27 -0.34 -3.18
CA GLY A 85 -11.10 -0.84 -2.48
C GLY A 85 -11.24 -2.30 -2.06
N GLN A 86 -10.11 -3.00 -2.04
CA GLN A 86 -9.98 -4.34 -1.49
C GLN A 86 -9.34 -4.28 -0.11
N ALA A 87 -9.91 -5.04 0.81
CA ALA A 87 -9.51 -5.06 2.18
C ALA A 87 -8.58 -6.23 2.49
N ARG A 88 -7.63 -5.95 3.38
CA ARG A 88 -6.88 -6.93 4.14
C ARG A 88 -7.10 -6.62 5.61
N ILE A 89 -7.62 -7.58 6.37
CA ILE A 89 -7.86 -7.41 7.80
C ILE A 89 -7.50 -8.66 8.57
N SER A 90 -6.99 -8.47 9.78
CA SER A 90 -6.83 -9.48 10.81
C SER A 90 -7.42 -8.95 12.11
N LEU A 91 -8.39 -9.68 12.63
CA LEU A 91 -9.06 -9.45 13.89
C LEU A 91 -8.88 -10.67 14.76
N LYS A 92 -8.38 -10.48 15.98
CA LYS A 92 -8.18 -11.55 16.95
C LYS A 92 -8.70 -11.15 18.30
N ILE A 93 -9.24 -12.11 19.03
CA ILE A 93 -9.59 -11.98 20.45
C ILE A 93 -8.98 -13.20 21.15
N GLY A 94 -7.87 -12.94 21.82
CA GLY A 94 -6.99 -14.01 22.31
C GLY A 94 -6.64 -15.02 21.22
N GLU A 95 -6.51 -16.28 21.60
CA GLU A 95 -6.13 -17.37 20.70
C GLU A 95 -7.33 -18.07 20.03
N LYS A 96 -8.56 -17.80 20.47
CA LYS A 96 -9.73 -18.64 20.13
C LYS A 96 -10.59 -18.08 19.01
N ILE A 97 -10.65 -16.75 18.88
CA ILE A 97 -11.53 -16.10 17.92
C ILE A 97 -10.67 -15.30 16.97
N LYS A 98 -10.77 -15.64 15.68
CA LYS A 98 -9.99 -15.03 14.62
C LYS A 98 -10.85 -14.81 13.39
N PHE A 99 -10.78 -13.61 12.84
CA PHE A 99 -11.34 -13.26 11.54
C PHE A 99 -10.26 -12.67 10.67
N GLU A 100 -10.07 -13.25 9.49
CA GLU A 100 -9.15 -12.76 8.48
C GLU A 100 -9.84 -12.67 7.13
N ALA A 101 -9.57 -11.58 6.41
CA ALA A 101 -9.96 -11.44 5.02
C ALA A 101 -8.82 -10.78 4.26
N GLN A 102 -8.63 -11.21 3.01
CA GLN A 102 -7.61 -10.68 2.12
C GLN A 102 -8.15 -10.64 0.69
N GLY A 103 -8.01 -9.50 0.03
CA GLY A 103 -8.47 -9.32 -1.36
C GLY A 103 -10.00 -9.27 -1.50
N VAL A 104 -10.73 -9.08 -0.40
CA VAL A 104 -12.20 -9.00 -0.41
C VAL A 104 -12.64 -7.54 -0.53
N ILE A 105 -13.74 -7.27 -1.23
CA ILE A 105 -14.30 -5.91 -1.34
C ILE A 105 -14.52 -5.31 0.05
N ALA A 106 -14.03 -4.08 0.27
CA ALA A 106 -14.03 -3.41 1.57
C ALA A 106 -15.43 -3.23 2.19
N GLU A 107 -16.47 -3.10 1.36
CA GLU A 107 -17.87 -3.03 1.80
C GLU A 107 -18.32 -4.32 2.50
N ILE A 108 -18.01 -5.49 1.92
CA ILE A 108 -18.33 -6.80 2.50
C ILE A 108 -17.59 -6.97 3.82
N VAL A 109 -16.29 -6.61 3.84
CA VAL A 109 -15.49 -6.69 5.07
C VAL A 109 -16.02 -5.73 6.13
N SER A 110 -16.45 -4.51 5.77
CA SER A 110 -17.06 -3.55 6.70
C SER A 110 -18.30 -4.14 7.37
N PHE A 111 -19.19 -4.78 6.60
CA PHE A 111 -20.36 -5.47 7.16
C PHE A 111 -19.96 -6.58 8.14
N LEU A 112 -18.98 -7.42 7.80
CA LEU A 112 -18.54 -8.52 8.67
C LEU A 112 -17.86 -8.02 9.96
N THR A 113 -17.05 -6.96 9.85
CA THR A 113 -16.38 -6.37 11.03
C THR A 113 -17.37 -5.73 11.99
N GLN A 114 -18.49 -5.17 11.52
CA GLN A 114 -19.57 -4.69 12.39
C GLN A 114 -20.19 -5.84 13.21
N ARG A 115 -20.38 -7.02 12.61
CA ARG A 115 -20.86 -8.20 13.37
C ARG A 115 -19.87 -8.62 14.45
N PHE A 116 -18.57 -8.43 14.20
CA PHE A 116 -17.52 -8.68 15.17
C PHE A 116 -17.54 -7.66 16.31
N GLU A 117 -17.73 -6.37 16.00
CA GLU A 117 -17.92 -5.32 17.01
C GLU A 117 -19.14 -5.59 17.89
N GLU A 118 -20.28 -5.96 17.31
CA GLU A 118 -21.49 -6.34 18.08
C GLU A 118 -21.20 -7.49 19.07
N CYS A 119 -20.35 -8.44 18.67
CA CYS A 119 -19.91 -9.54 19.55
C CYS A 119 -19.03 -9.02 20.70
N ILE A 120 -18.05 -8.15 20.40
CA ILE A 120 -17.18 -7.54 21.40
C ILE A 120 -18.00 -6.67 22.36
N GLU A 121 -18.94 -5.87 21.89
CA GLU A 121 -19.78 -5.02 22.74
C GLU A 121 -20.62 -5.85 23.70
N ARG A 122 -21.17 -6.97 23.22
CA ARG A 122 -22.05 -7.83 24.01
C ARG A 122 -21.30 -8.72 25.01
N TYR A 123 -20.11 -9.17 24.67
CA TYR A 123 -19.37 -10.18 25.45
C TYR A 123 -18.00 -9.70 25.91
N GLY A 124 -17.63 -8.44 25.67
CA GLY A 124 -16.27 -7.89 25.84
C GLY A 124 -15.69 -8.06 27.23
N THR A 125 -16.51 -8.05 28.27
CA THR A 125 -16.06 -8.32 29.65
C THR A 125 -15.61 -9.76 29.88
N LEU A 126 -16.00 -10.68 29.00
CA LEU A 126 -15.64 -12.10 29.01
C LEU A 126 -14.52 -12.42 28.01
N LEU A 127 -14.13 -11.44 27.19
CA LEU A 127 -13.21 -11.59 26.08
C LEU A 127 -11.90 -10.87 26.38
N GLU A 128 -10.82 -11.40 25.81
CA GLU A 128 -9.53 -10.72 25.85
C GLU A 128 -9.55 -9.44 25.01
N THR A 129 -8.55 -8.58 25.18
CA THR A 129 -8.46 -7.35 24.39
C THR A 129 -8.33 -7.70 22.91
N PRO A 130 -9.20 -7.17 22.02
CA PRO A 130 -9.12 -7.44 20.60
C PRO A 130 -7.85 -6.85 19.98
N GLU A 131 -7.17 -7.62 19.15
CA GLU A 131 -6.12 -7.14 18.26
C GLU A 131 -6.70 -6.83 16.89
N TYR A 132 -6.28 -5.70 16.32
CA TYR A 132 -6.75 -5.22 15.03
C TYR A 132 -5.57 -4.85 14.13
N SER A 133 -5.62 -5.31 12.89
CA SER A 133 -4.80 -4.81 11.78
C SER A 133 -5.65 -4.77 10.52
N GLY A 134 -5.71 -3.62 9.85
CA GLY A 134 -6.54 -3.45 8.66
C GLY A 134 -5.94 -2.49 7.65
N GLU A 135 -6.17 -2.79 6.38
CA GLU A 135 -5.80 -1.99 5.22
C GLU A 135 -6.89 -2.11 4.16
N ILE A 136 -7.19 -1.01 3.49
CA ILE A 136 -8.02 -0.96 2.29
C ILE A 136 -7.14 -0.40 1.17
N GLY A 137 -6.67 -1.29 0.29
CA GLY A 137 -5.97 -0.93 -0.93
C GLY A 137 -6.97 -0.52 -2.00
N LEU A 138 -6.73 0.62 -2.65
CA LEU A 138 -7.61 1.08 -3.73
C LEU A 138 -7.39 0.23 -4.98
N SER A 139 -8.46 -0.12 -5.69
CA SER A 139 -8.35 -0.87 -6.94
C SER A 139 -7.64 -0.07 -8.03
N GLU A 140 -7.79 1.26 -7.99
CA GLU A 140 -7.06 2.21 -8.82
C GLU A 140 -6.52 3.33 -7.92
N PRO A 141 -5.27 3.78 -8.10
CA PRO A 141 -4.74 4.96 -7.42
C PRO A 141 -5.60 6.20 -7.69
N VAL A 142 -5.82 7.02 -6.66
CA VAL A 142 -6.64 8.24 -6.77
C VAL A 142 -5.80 9.48 -6.55
N THR A 143 -5.75 10.36 -7.53
CA THR A 143 -5.08 11.67 -7.38
C THR A 143 -5.82 12.52 -6.35
N ILE A 144 -5.06 13.02 -5.37
CA ILE A 144 -5.57 13.87 -4.31
C ILE A 144 -5.80 15.27 -4.86
N ASP A 145 -7.06 15.70 -4.83
CA ASP A 145 -7.48 17.07 -5.11
C ASP A 145 -8.27 17.66 -3.92
N THR A 146 -8.78 18.88 -4.07
CA THR A 146 -9.58 19.55 -3.04
C THR A 146 -10.84 18.76 -2.64
N ARG A 147 -11.51 18.08 -3.59
CA ARG A 147 -12.70 17.27 -3.31
C ARG A 147 -12.32 16.05 -2.49
N ILE A 148 -11.27 15.34 -2.87
CA ILE A 148 -10.76 14.16 -2.15
C ILE A 148 -10.33 14.57 -0.74
N ILE A 149 -9.55 15.65 -0.60
CA ILE A 149 -9.11 16.17 0.70
C ILE A 149 -10.30 16.47 1.61
N SER A 150 -11.33 17.17 1.11
CA SER A 150 -12.49 17.54 1.93
C SER A 150 -13.24 16.33 2.49
N ASN A 151 -13.32 15.22 1.73
CA ASN A 151 -13.99 13.99 2.17
C ASN A 151 -13.09 13.12 3.05
N LEU A 152 -11.77 13.15 2.86
CA LEU A 152 -10.83 12.35 3.64
C LEU A 152 -10.37 13.02 4.95
N ARG A 153 -10.42 14.35 5.05
CA ARG A 153 -10.04 15.10 6.26
C ARG A 153 -10.69 14.60 7.56
N PRO A 154 -11.98 14.18 7.61
CA PRO A 154 -12.57 13.58 8.80
C PRO A 154 -11.92 12.28 9.29
N LEU A 155 -11.09 11.64 8.46
CA LEU A 155 -10.33 10.42 8.75
C LEU A 155 -8.93 10.71 9.30
N ASN A 156 -8.51 11.97 9.38
CA ASN A 156 -7.25 12.36 10.00
C ASN A 156 -7.14 11.77 11.42
N LYS A 157 -6.00 11.15 11.72
CA LYS A 157 -5.71 10.42 12.97
C LYS A 157 -6.57 9.16 13.21
N LYS A 158 -7.53 8.84 12.34
CA LYS A 158 -8.34 7.61 12.37
C LYS A 158 -7.85 6.56 11.37
N ALA A 159 -7.13 7.01 10.34
CA ALA A 159 -6.47 6.15 9.38
C ALA A 159 -5.10 6.74 9.00
N ILE A 160 -4.19 5.86 8.61
CA ILE A 160 -2.94 6.22 7.93
C ILE A 160 -3.25 6.22 6.44
N PHE A 161 -2.89 7.30 5.77
CA PHE A 161 -2.98 7.46 4.32
C PHE A 161 -1.66 7.00 3.70
N VAL A 162 -1.74 6.01 2.79
CA VAL A 162 -0.59 5.53 2.01
C VAL A 162 -0.57 6.27 0.69
N LEU A 163 0.41 7.16 0.51
CA LEU A 163 0.49 8.07 -0.62
C LEU A 163 1.71 7.77 -1.48
N GLN A 164 1.56 7.85 -2.79
CA GLN A 164 2.66 7.99 -3.72
C GLN A 164 2.87 9.49 -4.01
N VAL A 165 4.07 9.99 -3.74
CA VAL A 165 4.44 11.39 -3.94
C VAL A 165 5.64 11.48 -4.87
N LYS A 166 5.71 12.54 -5.67
CA LYS A 166 6.90 12.84 -6.47
C LYS A 166 8.03 13.30 -5.53
N GLU A 167 9.24 12.81 -5.76
CA GLU A 167 10.46 13.34 -5.12
C GLU A 167 10.92 14.66 -5.71
#